data_AF-R3WNI9-F1
#
_entry.id   AF-R3WNI9-F1
#
_cell.length_a   1.000
_cell.length_b   1.000
_cell.length_c   1.000
_cell.angle_alpha   90.00
_cell.angle_beta   90.00
_cell.angle_gamma   90.00
#
_symmetry.space_group_name_H-M   'P 1'
#
loop_
_entity.id
_entity.type
_entity.pdbx_description
1 polymer ?
#
loop_
_entity_poly.entity_id
_entity_poly.type
_entity_poly.pdbx_seq_one_letter_code
_entity_poly.pdbx_strand_id
1 'polypeptide(L)'
;MAQVIKNNRNRVVEKIFNRAKIYNLENLPETFNEKKIGIDLDSTLNILQLMEADERIESIYQKMIDSDYIFYLHYKKISYFTKRKYLKEIWEREDLFIENETIFTIEKPINDKDTNEIPRSLIVIFSSFPEREAYISSRVAKRMFQPYYTYIQNTLIENTYVVRIFDNNLTFGSYYMDTDNFINYEENIQMIISNVRSEFNIDYNRVICVGEGKGGTGAYYHAKLGDFHSVVVAPICNNLAKENYERDVELPAETKVDLESKLDVIREKTSKGKHYIIVNEYLGKRYMVNEEFGDTIINYPNQNICNISELSSKSEPIQSMLINELLFSDLK
;
A
#
# COMPACT_ATOMS: atom_id res chain seq x y z
N MET A 1 8.17 -37.09 11.26
CA MET A 1 7.50 -35.94 10.61
C MET A 1 6.43 -35.27 11.49
N ALA A 2 5.50 -35.99 12.11
CA ALA A 2 4.45 -35.39 12.96
C ALA A 2 4.99 -34.54 14.15
N GLN A 3 6.13 -34.93 14.73
CA GLN A 3 6.75 -34.23 15.86
C GLN A 3 7.50 -32.95 15.45
N VAL A 4 8.02 -32.90 14.23
CA VAL A 4 8.64 -31.69 13.61
C VAL A 4 7.55 -30.67 13.25
N ILE A 5 6.42 -31.13 12.72
CA ILE A 5 5.25 -30.28 12.43
C ILE A 5 4.63 -29.71 13.72
N LYS A 6 4.58 -30.49 14.81
CA LYS A 6 4.10 -30.02 16.13
C LYS A 6 5.03 -28.97 16.76
N ASN A 7 6.35 -29.16 16.65
CA ASN A 7 7.33 -28.21 17.19
C ASN A 7 7.36 -26.87 16.43
N ASN A 8 7.16 -26.88 15.11
CA ASN A 8 7.02 -25.63 14.35
C ASN A 8 5.70 -24.90 14.66
N ARG A 9 4.57 -25.61 14.79
CA ARG A 9 3.30 -25.00 15.24
C ARG A 9 3.40 -24.36 16.61
N ASN A 10 4.05 -25.01 17.58
CA ASN A 10 4.21 -24.45 18.92
C ASN A 10 5.07 -23.17 18.90
N ARG A 11 6.17 -23.12 18.12
CA ARG A 11 6.98 -21.89 17.96
C ARG A 11 6.21 -20.72 17.33
N VAL A 12 5.38 -21.00 16.34
CA VAL A 12 4.55 -19.99 15.66
C VAL A 12 3.48 -19.44 16.62
N VAL A 13 2.80 -20.33 17.36
CA VAL A 13 1.83 -19.96 18.40
C VAL A 13 2.50 -19.15 19.51
N GLU A 14 3.70 -19.52 19.95
CA GLU A 14 4.45 -18.74 20.95
C GLU A 14 4.79 -17.33 20.43
N LYS A 15 5.24 -17.15 19.19
CA LYS A 15 5.55 -15.80 18.66
C LYS A 15 4.30 -14.93 18.46
N ILE A 16 3.19 -15.55 18.07
CA ILE A 16 1.93 -14.88 17.76
C ILE A 16 1.18 -14.48 19.03
N PHE A 17 1.23 -15.30 20.08
CA PHE A 17 0.44 -15.11 21.31
C PHE A 17 1.27 -14.78 22.56
N ASN A 18 2.50 -15.29 22.70
CA ASN A 18 3.25 -15.04 23.93
C ASN A 18 3.65 -13.56 24.03
N ARG A 19 3.52 -13.03 25.26
CA ARG A 19 3.86 -11.66 25.68
C ARG A 19 2.86 -10.57 25.29
N ALA A 20 1.72 -10.90 24.69
CA ALA A 20 0.63 -9.93 24.57
C ALA A 20 -0.03 -9.71 25.94
N LYS A 21 -0.15 -8.46 26.37
CA LYS A 21 -0.94 -8.12 27.56
C LYS A 21 -2.41 -8.08 27.19
N ILE A 22 -3.23 -8.84 27.91
CA ILE A 22 -4.67 -8.96 27.62
C ILE A 22 -5.45 -7.98 28.49
N TYR A 23 -6.36 -7.25 27.87
CA TYR A 23 -7.29 -6.33 28.52
C TYR A 23 -8.72 -6.72 28.21
N ASN A 24 -9.61 -6.49 29.18
CA ASN A 24 -11.06 -6.58 28.98
C ASN A 24 -11.61 -5.20 28.64
N LEU A 25 -12.75 -5.15 27.94
CA LEU A 25 -13.42 -3.91 27.54
C LEU A 25 -13.70 -2.95 28.71
N GLU A 26 -13.93 -3.48 29.92
CA GLU A 26 -14.28 -2.70 31.11
C GLU A 26 -13.08 -2.01 31.77
N ASN A 27 -11.85 -2.47 31.52
CA ASN A 27 -10.65 -2.05 32.25
C ASN A 27 -9.50 -1.72 31.28
N LEU A 28 -9.76 -0.80 30.35
CA LEU A 28 -8.74 -0.32 29.41
C LEU A 28 -7.96 0.86 30.01
N PRO A 29 -6.62 0.85 29.95
CA PRO A 29 -5.82 1.98 30.40
C PRO A 29 -6.03 3.20 29.49
N GLU A 30 -5.68 4.38 29.99
CA GLU A 30 -5.67 5.61 29.19
C GLU A 30 -4.64 5.54 28.06
N THR A 31 -3.49 4.91 28.29
CA THR A 31 -2.40 4.77 27.32
C THR A 31 -1.91 3.33 27.21
N PHE A 32 -1.41 2.95 26.03
CA PHE A 32 -0.92 1.61 25.73
C PHE A 32 0.55 1.65 25.29
N ASN A 33 1.42 1.05 26.08
CA ASN A 33 2.87 1.08 25.88
C ASN A 33 3.45 -0.29 25.48
N GLU A 34 2.66 -1.34 25.61
CA GLU A 34 3.13 -2.69 25.34
C GLU A 34 3.45 -2.90 23.85
N LYS A 35 4.36 -3.83 23.59
CA LYS A 35 4.70 -4.21 22.22
C LYS A 35 3.49 -4.83 21.50
N LYS A 36 2.80 -5.73 22.20
CA LYS A 36 1.64 -6.48 21.75
C LYS A 36 0.58 -6.45 22.84
N ILE A 37 -0.67 -6.31 22.44
CA ILE A 37 -1.83 -6.33 23.33
C ILE A 37 -2.92 -7.21 22.73
N GLY A 38 -3.80 -7.72 23.59
CA GLY A 38 -5.04 -8.36 23.18
C GLY A 38 -6.21 -7.69 23.87
N ILE A 39 -7.28 -7.42 23.13
CA ILE A 39 -8.55 -6.94 23.67
C ILE A 39 -9.53 -8.10 23.63
N ASP A 40 -9.96 -8.57 24.80
CA ASP A 40 -11.02 -9.56 24.93
C ASP A 40 -12.37 -8.89 24.65
N LEU A 41 -13.00 -9.30 23.56
CA LEU A 41 -14.27 -8.77 23.07
C LEU A 41 -15.48 -9.59 23.56
N ASP A 42 -15.22 -10.68 24.30
CA ASP A 42 -16.19 -11.71 24.66
C ASP A 42 -16.98 -12.31 23.46
N SER A 43 -16.51 -12.11 22.23
CA SER A 43 -17.22 -12.43 20.99
C SER A 43 -16.34 -13.23 20.03
N THR A 44 -16.96 -14.11 19.24
CA THR A 44 -16.26 -14.81 18.15
C THR A 44 -16.03 -13.93 16.92
N LEU A 45 -16.66 -12.75 16.87
CA LEU A 45 -16.43 -11.74 15.84
C LEU A 45 -15.21 -10.90 16.22
N ASN A 46 -14.46 -10.49 15.21
CA ASN A 46 -13.28 -9.66 15.43
C ASN A 46 -13.62 -8.18 15.54
N ILE A 47 -12.65 -7.37 15.97
CA ILE A 47 -12.89 -5.95 16.27
C ILE A 47 -13.41 -5.16 15.07
N LEU A 48 -12.93 -5.45 13.85
CA LEU A 48 -13.37 -4.78 12.62
C LEU A 48 -14.79 -5.15 12.23
N GLN A 49 -15.24 -6.36 12.60
CA GLN A 49 -16.62 -6.78 12.37
C GLN A 49 -17.59 -6.19 13.39
N LEU A 50 -17.13 -5.92 14.60
CA LEU A 50 -17.96 -5.39 15.67
C LEU A 50 -18.08 -3.86 15.64
N MET A 51 -17.05 -3.15 15.17
CA MET A 51 -17.06 -1.68 15.17
C MET A 51 -18.18 -1.06 14.33
N GLU A 52 -18.68 -1.76 13.30
CA GLU A 52 -19.81 -1.28 12.50
C GLU A 52 -21.13 -1.20 13.29
N ALA A 53 -21.27 -1.98 14.37
CA ALA A 53 -22.50 -2.10 15.15
C ALA A 53 -22.37 -1.60 16.59
N ASP A 54 -21.17 -1.24 17.05
CA ASP A 54 -20.90 -0.85 18.43
C ASP A 54 -19.90 0.32 18.49
N GLU A 55 -20.42 1.52 18.74
CA GLU A 55 -19.65 2.77 18.86
C GLU A 55 -18.55 2.70 19.94
N ARG A 56 -18.75 1.89 21.00
CA ARG A 56 -17.72 1.70 22.03
C ARG A 56 -16.55 0.93 21.45
N ILE A 57 -16.82 -0.09 20.63
CA ILE A 57 -15.77 -0.88 19.97
C ILE A 57 -15.05 -0.04 18.92
N GLU A 58 -15.77 0.77 18.15
CA GLU A 58 -15.19 1.74 17.22
C GLU A 58 -14.22 2.70 17.93
N SER A 59 -14.65 3.30 19.04
CA SER A 59 -13.82 4.21 19.85
C SER A 59 -12.56 3.52 20.37
N ILE A 60 -12.67 2.27 20.84
CA ILE A 60 -11.51 1.48 21.27
C ILE A 60 -10.58 1.22 20.10
N TYR A 61 -11.11 0.86 18.94
CA TYR A 61 -10.30 0.61 17.76
C TYR A 61 -9.57 1.86 17.30
N GLN A 62 -10.24 3.01 17.27
CA GLN A 62 -9.62 4.29 16.95
C GLN A 62 -8.48 4.62 17.93
N LYS A 63 -8.69 4.38 19.23
CA LYS A 63 -7.64 4.55 20.25
C LYS A 63 -6.41 3.66 20.00
N MET A 64 -6.61 2.45 19.46
CA MET A 64 -5.51 1.58 19.05
C MET A 64 -4.71 2.22 17.89
N ILE A 65 -5.41 2.70 16.87
CA ILE A 65 -4.80 3.35 15.69
C ILE A 65 -4.00 4.58 16.12
N ASP A 66 -4.59 5.47 16.93
CA ASP A 66 -3.95 6.69 17.44
C ASP A 66 -2.71 6.35 18.29
N SER A 67 -2.71 5.17 18.91
CA SER A 67 -1.58 4.63 19.67
C SER A 67 -0.60 3.80 18.82
N ASP A 68 -0.60 3.92 17.49
CA ASP A 68 0.29 3.22 16.55
C ASP A 68 0.17 1.68 16.59
N TYR A 69 -1.01 1.14 16.90
CA TYR A 69 -1.27 -0.30 16.88
C TYR A 69 -1.94 -0.76 15.60
N ILE A 70 -1.47 -1.91 15.11
CA ILE A 70 -2.05 -2.64 13.99
C ILE A 70 -2.74 -3.90 14.51
N PHE A 71 -4.03 -4.04 14.22
CA PHE A 71 -4.78 -5.27 14.44
C PHE A 71 -4.26 -6.38 13.53
N TYR A 72 -3.80 -7.52 14.04
CA TYR A 72 -3.15 -8.53 13.20
C TYR A 72 -3.72 -9.93 13.27
N LEU A 73 -4.55 -10.22 14.28
CA LEU A 73 -5.14 -11.53 14.47
C LEU A 73 -6.34 -11.46 15.39
N HIS A 74 -7.33 -12.31 15.16
CA HIS A 74 -8.37 -12.61 16.13
C HIS A 74 -8.35 -14.10 16.44
N TYR A 75 -8.36 -14.46 17.72
CA TYR A 75 -8.34 -15.83 18.16
C TYR A 75 -9.18 -16.02 19.42
N LYS A 76 -10.09 -17.00 19.36
CA LYS A 76 -11.14 -17.25 20.35
C LYS A 76 -12.05 -16.03 20.52
N LYS A 77 -11.79 -15.19 21.52
CA LYS A 77 -12.57 -13.99 21.84
C LYS A 77 -11.73 -12.71 21.81
N ILE A 78 -10.44 -12.84 21.48
CA ILE A 78 -9.45 -11.78 21.66
C ILE A 78 -8.99 -11.29 20.30
N SER A 79 -9.07 -9.97 20.09
CA SER A 79 -8.43 -9.27 18.98
C SER A 79 -7.04 -8.81 19.39
N TYR A 80 -6.02 -9.23 18.66
CA TYR A 80 -4.61 -8.98 18.96
C TYR A 80 -4.04 -7.87 18.10
N PHE A 81 -3.24 -7.04 18.73
CA PHE A 81 -2.61 -5.87 18.15
C PHE A 81 -1.11 -5.85 18.45
N THR A 82 -0.34 -5.27 17.53
CA THR A 82 1.09 -5.02 17.70
C THR A 82 1.39 -3.58 17.32
N LYS A 83 2.39 -2.93 17.95
CA LYS A 83 2.85 -1.64 17.42
C LYS A 83 3.33 -1.83 15.97
N ARG A 84 3.04 -0.87 15.10
CA ARG A 84 3.34 -0.91 13.66
C ARG A 84 4.79 -1.29 13.37
N LYS A 85 5.74 -0.69 14.08
CA LYS A 85 7.18 -1.00 13.96
C LYS A 85 7.60 -2.46 14.22
N TYR A 86 6.73 -3.26 14.84
CA TYR A 86 6.97 -4.68 15.10
C TYR A 86 6.14 -5.61 14.20
N LEU A 87 5.43 -5.07 13.20
CA LEU A 87 4.55 -5.85 12.32
C LEU A 87 5.29 -7.01 11.62
N LYS A 88 6.56 -6.81 11.30
CA LYS A 88 7.44 -7.84 10.70
C LYS A 88 7.54 -9.12 11.48
N GLU A 89 7.43 -9.05 12.80
CA GLU A 89 7.55 -10.23 13.66
C GLU A 89 6.32 -11.15 13.58
N ILE A 90 5.25 -10.66 12.96
CA ILE A 90 4.02 -11.41 12.72
C ILE A 90 4.08 -12.12 11.36
N TRP A 91 4.90 -11.64 10.42
CA TRP A 91 4.96 -12.17 9.06
C TRP A 91 6.17 -13.09 8.85
N GLU A 92 5.90 -14.35 8.52
CA GLU A 92 6.92 -15.37 8.22
C GLU A 92 7.18 -15.43 6.70
N ARG A 93 7.62 -14.30 6.13
CA ARG A 93 8.04 -14.21 4.73
C ARG A 93 9.51 -13.82 4.67
N GLU A 94 10.29 -14.56 3.89
CA GLU A 94 11.73 -14.35 3.74
C GLU A 94 12.07 -13.26 2.71
N ASP A 95 11.10 -12.88 1.87
CA ASP A 95 11.25 -11.88 0.81
C ASP A 95 10.89 -10.45 1.26
N LEU A 96 10.55 -10.25 2.54
CA LEU A 96 10.23 -8.94 3.10
C LEU A 96 11.48 -8.20 3.57
N PHE A 97 11.72 -7.03 3.00
CA PHE A 97 12.71 -6.06 3.42
C PHE A 97 12.05 -4.97 4.27
N ILE A 98 12.84 -4.40 5.18
CA ILE A 98 12.36 -3.36 6.10
C ILE A 98 13.42 -2.30 6.27
N GLU A 99 13.03 -1.09 5.97
CA GLU A 99 13.83 0.10 6.17
C GLU A 99 12.95 1.18 6.81
N ASN A 100 13.40 1.75 7.92
CA ASN A 100 12.69 2.79 8.67
C ASN A 100 11.20 2.48 8.92
N GLU A 101 10.91 1.24 9.32
CA GLU A 101 9.55 0.74 9.63
C GLU A 101 8.62 0.60 8.42
N THR A 102 9.07 0.93 7.22
CA THR A 102 8.38 0.65 5.95
C THR A 102 8.77 -0.74 5.46
N ILE A 103 7.77 -1.51 5.00
CA ILE A 103 7.95 -2.89 4.55
C ILE A 103 7.84 -2.91 3.02
N PHE A 104 8.73 -3.63 2.35
CA PHE A 104 8.72 -3.76 0.90
C PHE A 104 9.30 -5.11 0.44
N THR A 105 9.11 -5.45 -0.84
CA THR A 105 9.78 -6.59 -1.51
C THR A 105 10.65 -6.09 -2.64
N ILE A 106 11.66 -6.87 -3.01
CA ILE A 106 12.48 -6.65 -4.22
C ILE A 106 12.43 -7.93 -5.05
N GLU A 107 11.98 -7.82 -6.30
CA GLU A 107 12.04 -8.90 -7.28
C GLU A 107 13.09 -8.56 -8.33
N LYS A 108 14.04 -9.49 -8.54
CA LYS A 108 15.09 -9.36 -9.56
C LYS A 108 14.53 -9.63 -10.96
N PRO A 109 15.17 -9.14 -12.03
CA PRO A 109 14.77 -9.45 -13.41
C PRO A 109 14.74 -10.97 -13.67
N ILE A 110 13.77 -11.45 -14.45
CA ILE A 110 13.64 -12.88 -14.81
C ILE A 110 14.91 -13.39 -15.52
N ASN A 111 15.47 -12.55 -16.39
CA ASN A 111 16.73 -12.79 -17.07
C ASN A 111 17.71 -11.68 -16.66
N ASP A 112 18.44 -11.90 -15.57
CA ASP A 112 19.55 -11.04 -15.16
C ASP A 112 20.78 -11.37 -16.02
N LYS A 113 20.75 -10.92 -17.27
CA LYS A 113 21.89 -11.00 -18.17
C LYS A 113 22.63 -9.67 -18.02
N ASP A 114 23.70 -9.69 -17.24
CA ASP A 114 24.61 -8.56 -17.04
C ASP A 114 25.44 -8.32 -18.32
N THR A 115 24.76 -7.96 -19.42
CA THR A 115 25.39 -7.78 -20.74
C THR A 115 25.87 -6.35 -20.96
N ASN A 116 25.64 -5.41 -20.02
CA ASN A 116 25.85 -3.96 -20.19
C ASN A 116 25.12 -3.32 -21.40
N GLU A 117 24.39 -4.10 -22.21
CA GLU A 117 23.69 -3.63 -23.41
C GLU A 117 22.32 -3.01 -23.09
N ILE A 118 21.63 -3.53 -22.06
CA ILE A 118 20.34 -3.02 -21.60
C ILE A 118 20.54 -2.46 -20.18
N PRO A 119 20.43 -1.14 -19.98
CA PRO A 119 20.58 -0.53 -18.66
C PRO A 119 19.49 -1.00 -17.70
N ARG A 120 19.85 -1.14 -16.43
CA ARG A 120 18.92 -1.57 -15.39
C ARG A 120 17.85 -0.53 -15.15
N SER A 121 16.66 -0.99 -14.76
CA SER A 121 15.49 -0.16 -14.51
C SER A 121 14.80 -0.56 -13.23
N LEU A 122 14.02 0.34 -12.65
CA LEU A 122 13.25 0.10 -11.43
C LEU A 122 11.78 0.44 -11.63
N ILE A 123 10.90 -0.54 -11.42
CA ILE A 123 9.47 -0.29 -11.23
C ILE A 123 9.19 -0.28 -9.73
N VAL A 124 8.52 0.76 -9.25
CA VAL A 124 8.07 0.88 -7.87
C VAL A 124 6.55 0.79 -7.85
N ILE A 125 6.02 -0.25 -7.23
CA ILE A 125 4.59 -0.56 -7.20
C ILE A 125 4.00 -0.19 -5.85
N PHE A 126 2.93 0.58 -5.93
CA PHE A 126 2.10 1.00 -4.81
C PHE A 126 0.76 0.29 -4.92
N SER A 127 0.47 -0.60 -3.97
CA SER A 127 -0.77 -1.36 -3.92
C SER A 127 -1.96 -0.48 -3.52
N SER A 128 -3.13 -0.79 -4.09
CA SER A 128 -4.42 -0.19 -3.71
C SER A 128 -5.02 -0.86 -2.47
N PHE A 129 -6.26 -0.52 -2.14
CA PHE A 129 -7.05 -1.27 -1.16
C PHE A 129 -7.23 -2.72 -1.60
N PRO A 130 -7.30 -3.66 -0.64
CA PRO A 130 -7.60 -5.05 -0.95
C PRO A 130 -9.06 -5.22 -1.39
N GLU A 131 -9.44 -6.43 -1.80
CA GLU A 131 -10.84 -6.77 -2.06
C GLU A 131 -11.70 -6.62 -0.79
N ARG A 132 -12.98 -6.32 -0.95
CA ARG A 132 -13.91 -5.99 0.14
C ARG A 132 -13.94 -7.05 1.24
N GLU A 133 -13.91 -8.33 0.89
CA GLU A 133 -13.92 -9.46 1.83
C GLU A 133 -12.69 -9.46 2.74
N ALA A 134 -11.61 -8.81 2.32
CA ALA A 134 -10.41 -8.68 3.11
C ALA A 134 -10.52 -7.58 4.17
N TYR A 135 -11.35 -6.54 4.01
CA TYR A 135 -11.39 -5.39 4.93
C TYR A 135 -11.61 -5.79 6.38
N ILE A 136 -12.58 -6.68 6.62
CA ILE A 136 -12.89 -7.18 7.97
C ILE A 136 -12.06 -8.40 8.35
N SER A 137 -11.10 -8.81 7.52
CA SER A 137 -10.28 -9.97 7.80
C SER A 137 -9.42 -9.73 9.03
N SER A 138 -9.36 -10.68 9.95
CA SER A 138 -8.43 -10.60 11.07
C SER A 138 -6.96 -10.81 10.66
N ARG A 139 -6.70 -11.25 9.42
CA ARG A 139 -5.34 -11.46 8.90
C ARG A 139 -4.82 -10.18 8.25
N VAL A 140 -3.93 -9.48 8.93
CA VAL A 140 -3.39 -8.18 8.44
C VAL A 140 -2.74 -8.25 7.06
N ALA A 141 -2.09 -9.36 6.71
CA ALA A 141 -1.52 -9.53 5.37
C ALA A 141 -2.60 -9.44 4.27
N LYS A 142 -3.81 -9.97 4.50
CA LYS A 142 -4.91 -9.82 3.54
C LYS A 142 -5.35 -8.38 3.36
N ARG A 143 -5.16 -7.54 4.39
CA ARG A 143 -5.60 -6.14 4.38
C ARG A 143 -4.58 -5.18 3.78
N MET A 144 -3.29 -5.43 4.04
CA MET A 144 -2.21 -4.50 3.71
C MET A 144 -1.32 -4.98 2.56
N PHE A 145 -1.35 -6.28 2.23
CA PHE A 145 -0.54 -6.89 1.17
C PHE A 145 -1.42 -7.34 0.01
N GLN A 146 -1.95 -6.37 -0.75
CA GLN A 146 -2.71 -6.67 -1.98
C GLN A 146 -1.72 -6.84 -3.15
N PRO A 147 -1.70 -8.02 -3.81
CA PRO A 147 -0.86 -8.22 -4.98
C PRO A 147 -1.47 -7.50 -6.19
N TYR A 148 -1.00 -6.30 -6.47
CA TYR A 148 -1.33 -5.54 -7.68
C TYR A 148 -0.26 -5.79 -8.75
N TYR A 149 -0.65 -6.08 -10.00
CA TYR A 149 0.29 -6.32 -11.10
C TYR A 149 1.31 -7.44 -10.80
N THR A 150 0.84 -8.57 -10.26
CA THR A 150 1.68 -9.68 -9.76
C THR A 150 2.67 -10.20 -10.79
N TYR A 151 2.26 -10.27 -12.06
CA TYR A 151 3.07 -10.85 -13.14
C TYR A 151 3.68 -9.79 -14.06
N ILE A 152 3.82 -8.55 -13.58
CA ILE A 152 4.37 -7.44 -14.37
C ILE A 152 5.73 -7.80 -14.99
N GLN A 153 6.55 -8.59 -14.29
CA GLN A 153 7.86 -9.00 -14.80
C GLN A 153 7.80 -9.71 -16.17
N ASN A 154 6.69 -10.34 -16.51
CA ASN A 154 6.51 -11.03 -17.80
C ASN A 154 6.27 -10.07 -18.96
N THR A 155 5.93 -8.81 -18.69
CA THR A 155 5.62 -7.80 -19.72
C THR A 155 6.67 -6.69 -19.79
N LEU A 156 7.61 -6.63 -18.84
CA LEU A 156 8.66 -5.62 -18.80
C LEU A 156 9.85 -6.00 -19.69
N ILE A 157 10.58 -4.99 -20.14
CA ILE A 157 11.90 -5.19 -20.75
C ILE A 157 12.86 -5.89 -19.77
N GLU A 158 13.89 -6.53 -20.33
CA GLU A 158 14.98 -7.14 -19.57
C GLU A 158 15.66 -6.15 -18.60
N ASN A 159 16.34 -6.68 -17.58
CA ASN A 159 17.06 -5.89 -16.56
C ASN A 159 16.18 -4.93 -15.73
N THR A 160 14.87 -5.19 -15.64
CA THR A 160 13.95 -4.41 -14.81
C THR A 160 13.71 -5.06 -13.45
N TYR A 161 14.09 -4.34 -12.39
CA TYR A 161 13.79 -4.67 -10.99
C TYR A 161 12.39 -4.20 -10.63
N VAL A 162 11.73 -4.92 -9.72
CA VAL A 162 10.41 -4.53 -9.21
C VAL A 162 10.47 -4.43 -7.70
N VAL A 163 10.13 -3.25 -7.18
CA VAL A 163 9.92 -3.00 -5.75
C VAL A 163 8.44 -2.87 -5.50
N ARG A 164 7.93 -3.50 -4.44
CA ARG A 164 6.55 -3.32 -3.99
C ARG A 164 6.57 -2.76 -2.57
N ILE A 165 6.01 -1.58 -2.39
CA ILE A 165 5.95 -0.91 -1.09
C ILE A 165 4.61 -1.22 -0.44
N PHE A 166 4.62 -1.60 0.84
CA PHE A 166 3.40 -1.88 1.58
C PHE A 166 2.95 -0.68 2.37
N ASP A 167 1.66 -0.38 2.25
CA ASP A 167 1.00 0.64 3.05
C ASP A 167 0.65 0.10 4.44
N ASN A 168 1.66 -0.03 5.30
CA ASN A 168 1.55 -0.67 6.62
C ASN A 168 1.14 0.29 7.74
N ASN A 169 0.44 1.37 7.40
CA ASN A 169 -0.05 2.37 8.35
C ASN A 169 -1.58 2.29 8.54
N LEU A 170 -2.08 2.75 9.68
CA LEU A 170 -3.51 2.76 10.03
C LEU A 170 -4.18 1.38 9.77
N THR A 171 -5.46 1.36 9.42
CA THR A 171 -6.23 0.12 9.19
C THR A 171 -5.99 -0.47 7.80
N PHE A 172 -6.01 0.39 6.77
CA PHE A 172 -6.00 0.04 5.35
C PHE A 172 -4.87 0.74 4.58
N GLY A 173 -3.93 1.36 5.28
CA GLY A 173 -2.92 2.23 4.72
C GLY A 173 -3.21 3.73 4.92
N SER A 174 -2.23 4.57 4.67
CA SER A 174 -2.31 6.04 4.74
C SER A 174 -2.01 6.72 3.41
N TYR A 175 -2.36 6.08 2.28
CA TYR A 175 -2.07 6.60 0.94
C TYR A 175 -0.57 6.80 0.68
N TYR A 176 0.28 6.09 1.42
CA TYR A 176 1.73 6.27 1.42
C TYR A 176 2.20 7.65 1.91
N MET A 177 1.33 8.36 2.62
CA MET A 177 1.57 9.71 3.15
C MET A 177 1.75 9.68 4.66
N ASP A 178 2.40 10.72 5.18
CA ASP A 178 2.64 10.88 6.61
C ASP A 178 1.33 10.99 7.40
N THR A 179 1.39 10.52 8.63
CA THR A 179 0.34 10.67 9.63
C THR A 179 0.94 11.02 10.99
N ASP A 180 0.11 11.42 11.95
CA ASP A 180 0.56 11.73 13.30
C ASP A 180 1.35 10.58 13.98
N ASN A 181 1.01 9.33 13.65
CA ASN A 181 1.66 8.13 14.16
C ASN A 181 2.77 7.56 13.22
N PHE A 182 2.99 8.18 12.05
CA PHE A 182 4.05 7.82 11.11
C PHE A 182 4.53 9.04 10.29
N ILE A 183 5.18 9.99 10.98
CA ILE A 183 5.47 11.34 10.44
C ILE A 183 6.57 11.42 9.37
N ASN A 184 7.40 10.39 9.20
CA ASN A 184 8.49 10.37 8.22
C ASN A 184 8.23 9.33 7.12
N TYR A 185 6.99 8.91 6.93
CA TYR A 185 6.68 7.82 6.02
C TYR A 185 7.03 8.17 4.57
N GLU A 186 6.79 9.42 4.18
CA GLU A 186 7.08 9.91 2.83
C GLU A 186 8.59 9.93 2.54
N GLU A 187 9.38 10.44 3.49
CA GLU A 187 10.84 10.44 3.43
C GLU A 187 11.39 9.01 3.37
N ASN A 188 10.85 8.11 4.19
CA ASN A 188 11.26 6.71 4.22
C ASN A 188 11.06 6.03 2.86
N ILE A 189 9.93 6.28 2.19
CA ILE A 189 9.65 5.75 0.85
C ILE A 189 10.66 6.28 -0.17
N GLN A 190 10.92 7.59 -0.17
CA GLN A 190 11.91 8.19 -1.07
C GLN A 190 13.32 7.62 -0.84
N MET A 191 13.69 7.38 0.42
CA MET A 191 14.98 6.79 0.77
C MET A 191 15.08 5.34 0.30
N ILE A 192 14.03 4.53 0.46
CA ILE A 192 13.98 3.15 -0.07
C ILE A 192 14.21 3.14 -1.59
N ILE A 193 13.50 3.99 -2.33
CA ILE A 193 13.66 4.07 -3.80
C ILE A 193 15.10 4.46 -4.14
N SER A 194 15.68 5.45 -3.45
CA SER A 194 17.05 5.90 -3.68
C SER A 194 18.10 4.83 -3.33
N ASN A 195 17.89 4.07 -2.25
CA ASN A 195 18.79 3.02 -1.81
C ASN A 195 18.78 1.84 -2.78
N VAL A 196 17.61 1.36 -3.18
CA VAL A 196 17.47 0.29 -4.18
C VAL A 196 18.11 0.74 -5.50
N ARG A 197 17.84 1.97 -5.95
CA ARG A 197 18.45 2.54 -7.15
C ARG A 197 19.98 2.49 -7.08
N SER A 198 20.55 2.91 -5.95
CA SER A 198 22.00 2.98 -5.75
C SER A 198 22.62 1.59 -5.65
N GLU A 199 21.96 0.66 -4.95
CA GLU A 199 22.41 -0.73 -4.80
C GLU A 199 22.52 -1.45 -6.16
N PHE A 200 21.54 -1.23 -7.04
CA PHE A 200 21.50 -1.90 -8.35
C PHE A 200 22.07 -1.06 -9.49
N ASN A 201 22.62 0.13 -9.22
CA ASN A 201 23.17 1.06 -10.21
C ASN A 201 22.16 1.40 -11.32
N ILE A 202 20.99 1.90 -10.91
CA ILE A 202 19.88 2.28 -11.80
C ILE A 202 19.90 3.81 -11.95
N ASP A 203 19.69 4.32 -13.16
CA ASP A 203 19.62 5.77 -13.37
C ASP A 203 18.28 6.34 -12.91
N TYR A 204 18.28 7.62 -12.53
CA TYR A 204 17.12 8.31 -11.95
C TYR A 204 15.91 8.34 -12.90
N ASN A 205 16.16 8.58 -14.19
CA ASN A 205 15.18 8.55 -15.28
C ASN A 205 14.70 7.13 -15.63
N ARG A 206 15.24 6.09 -15.00
CA ARG A 206 14.83 4.69 -15.20
C ARG A 206 14.01 4.14 -14.04
N VAL A 207 13.50 5.03 -13.19
CA VAL A 207 12.57 4.73 -12.12
C VAL A 207 11.15 5.11 -12.56
N ILE A 208 10.23 4.16 -12.50
CA ILE A 208 8.81 4.38 -12.82
C ILE A 208 7.96 3.94 -11.64
N CYS A 209 7.14 4.84 -11.09
CA CYS A 209 6.15 4.53 -10.07
C CYS A 209 4.82 4.11 -10.71
N VAL A 210 4.23 3.04 -10.22
CA VAL A 210 3.00 2.43 -10.78
C VAL A 210 2.00 2.12 -9.66
N GLY A 211 0.73 2.37 -9.91
CA GLY A 211 -0.34 2.14 -8.94
C GLY A 211 -1.73 2.44 -9.50
N GLU A 212 -2.76 1.94 -8.81
CA GLU A 212 -4.17 2.22 -9.08
C GLU A 212 -4.88 2.82 -7.85
N GLY A 213 -5.88 3.68 -8.02
CA GLY A 213 -6.69 4.20 -6.90
C GLY A 213 -5.83 4.81 -5.80
N LYS A 214 -5.90 4.24 -4.58
CA LYS A 214 -5.01 4.63 -3.46
C LYS A 214 -3.53 4.47 -3.82
N GLY A 215 -3.17 3.33 -4.42
CA GLY A 215 -1.81 3.06 -4.89
C GLY A 215 -1.41 4.02 -6.01
N GLY A 216 -2.35 4.39 -6.88
CA GLY A 216 -2.15 5.37 -7.94
C GLY A 216 -1.82 6.74 -7.38
N THR A 217 -2.53 7.17 -6.33
CA THR A 217 -2.21 8.41 -5.59
C THR A 217 -0.81 8.38 -5.00
N GLY A 218 -0.45 7.32 -4.27
CA GLY A 218 0.89 7.18 -3.68
C GLY A 218 1.99 7.15 -4.74
N ALA A 219 1.81 6.37 -5.80
CA ALA A 219 2.75 6.29 -6.92
C ALA A 219 2.96 7.64 -7.60
N TYR A 220 1.88 8.37 -7.86
CA TYR A 220 1.93 9.67 -8.49
C TYR A 220 2.60 10.71 -7.59
N TYR A 221 2.21 10.74 -6.31
CA TYR A 221 2.78 11.62 -5.30
C TYR A 221 4.29 11.42 -5.15
N HIS A 222 4.74 10.19 -4.96
CA HIS A 222 6.16 9.88 -4.81
C HIS A 222 6.97 10.04 -6.09
N ALA A 223 6.35 9.86 -7.27
CA ALA A 223 7.00 10.16 -8.53
C ALA A 223 7.28 11.66 -8.68
N LYS A 224 6.29 12.52 -8.38
CA LYS A 224 6.48 13.99 -8.43
C LYS A 224 7.46 14.47 -7.35
N LEU A 225 7.40 13.92 -6.13
CA LEU A 225 8.36 14.26 -5.07
C LEU A 225 9.79 13.94 -5.48
N GLY A 226 9.99 12.77 -6.05
CA GLY A 226 11.29 12.25 -6.45
C GLY A 226 11.58 12.36 -7.94
N ASP A 227 11.02 13.33 -8.68
CA ASP A 227 11.30 13.57 -10.11
C ASP A 227 11.30 12.29 -11.01
N PHE A 228 10.59 11.24 -10.62
CA PHE A 228 10.53 9.94 -11.30
C PHE A 228 9.41 9.93 -12.32
N HIS A 229 9.44 8.95 -13.23
CA HIS A 229 8.31 8.72 -14.13
C HIS A 229 7.15 8.05 -13.39
N SER A 230 5.94 8.14 -13.94
CA SER A 230 4.82 7.36 -13.42
C SER A 230 3.83 6.92 -14.49
N VAL A 231 3.22 5.74 -14.25
CA VAL A 231 2.05 5.26 -14.98
C VAL A 231 1.01 4.86 -13.94
N VAL A 232 -0.04 5.67 -13.79
CA VAL A 232 -1.02 5.49 -12.72
C VAL A 232 -2.44 5.39 -13.26
N VAL A 233 -3.28 4.64 -12.57
CA VAL A 233 -4.68 4.42 -12.96
C VAL A 233 -5.61 5.05 -11.93
N ALA A 234 -6.46 5.97 -12.40
CA ALA A 234 -7.46 6.67 -11.60
C ALA A 234 -6.95 7.06 -10.18
N PRO A 235 -5.84 7.81 -10.08
CA PRO A 235 -5.36 8.29 -8.78
C PRO A 235 -6.43 9.17 -8.14
N ILE A 236 -6.54 9.07 -6.82
CA ILE A 236 -7.46 9.87 -6.00
C ILE A 236 -6.77 11.19 -5.70
N CYS A 237 -7.35 12.28 -6.20
CA CYS A 237 -6.65 13.57 -6.30
C CYS A 237 -7.25 14.71 -5.47
N ASN A 238 -8.21 14.44 -4.59
CA ASN A 238 -8.75 15.40 -3.61
C ASN A 238 -9.57 14.67 -2.53
N ASN A 239 -9.93 15.38 -1.46
CA ASN A 239 -10.72 14.81 -0.36
C ASN A 239 -12.10 14.30 -0.80
N LEU A 240 -12.78 14.99 -1.73
CA LEU A 240 -14.09 14.54 -2.24
C LEU A 240 -13.97 13.21 -3.01
N ALA A 241 -12.92 13.06 -3.80
CA ALA A 241 -12.60 11.83 -4.53
C ALA A 241 -12.26 10.69 -3.56
N LYS A 242 -11.55 10.99 -2.47
CA LYS A 242 -11.27 10.04 -1.39
C LYS A 242 -12.58 9.57 -0.76
N GLU A 243 -13.43 10.48 -0.29
CA GLU A 243 -14.71 10.13 0.33
C GLU A 243 -15.60 9.28 -0.59
N ASN A 244 -15.68 9.63 -1.88
CA ASN A 244 -16.44 8.85 -2.86
C ASN A 244 -15.84 7.46 -3.05
N TYR A 245 -14.51 7.37 -3.17
CA TYR A 245 -13.84 6.09 -3.37
C TYR A 245 -14.00 5.18 -2.16
N GLU A 246 -13.74 5.67 -0.95
CA GLU A 246 -13.90 4.92 0.29
C GLU A 246 -15.35 4.44 0.49
N ARG A 247 -16.34 5.24 0.08
CA ARG A 247 -17.76 4.86 0.06
C ARG A 247 -18.06 3.79 -0.99
N ASP A 248 -17.55 3.94 -2.21
CA ASP A 248 -17.82 3.02 -3.32
C ASP A 248 -17.17 1.66 -3.10
N VAL A 249 -16.02 1.61 -2.43
CA VAL A 249 -15.42 0.33 -2.00
C VAL A 249 -16.02 -0.21 -0.70
N GLU A 250 -16.82 0.60 0.01
CA GLU A 250 -17.44 0.26 1.30
C GLU A 250 -16.41 -0.02 2.41
N LEU A 251 -15.47 0.91 2.61
CA LEU A 251 -14.55 0.83 3.75
C LEU A 251 -15.30 0.95 5.07
N PRO A 252 -14.97 0.13 6.08
CA PRO A 252 -15.66 0.16 7.38
C PRO A 252 -15.20 1.30 8.29
N ALA A 253 -14.14 2.05 7.92
CA ALA A 253 -13.67 3.22 8.65
C ALA A 253 -12.91 4.16 7.69
N GLU A 254 -13.04 5.47 7.91
CA GLU A 254 -12.34 6.49 7.12
C GLU A 254 -10.82 6.48 7.41
N THR A 255 -10.02 6.71 6.36
CA THR A 255 -8.57 6.89 6.52
C THR A 255 -8.26 8.33 6.95
N LYS A 256 -7.69 8.55 8.14
CA LYS A 256 -7.32 9.90 8.62
C LYS A 256 -6.02 10.42 8.00
N VAL A 257 -6.10 10.88 6.75
CA VAL A 257 -5.00 11.51 6.00
C VAL A 257 -5.49 12.82 5.40
N ASP A 258 -4.71 13.89 5.57
CA ASP A 258 -4.94 15.17 4.91
C ASP A 258 -4.43 15.14 3.46
N LEU A 259 -5.24 14.52 2.59
CA LEU A 259 -4.84 14.26 1.21
C LEU A 259 -4.72 15.57 0.40
N GLU A 260 -5.60 16.54 0.62
CA GLU A 260 -5.60 17.79 -0.14
C GLU A 260 -4.30 18.57 0.04
N SER A 261 -3.90 18.83 1.29
CA SER A 261 -2.66 19.56 1.58
C SER A 261 -1.43 18.85 1.03
N LYS A 262 -1.41 17.51 1.07
CA LYS A 262 -0.32 16.72 0.49
C LYS A 262 -0.29 16.85 -1.04
N LEU A 263 -1.43 16.84 -1.69
CA LEU A 263 -1.50 16.98 -3.15
C LEU A 263 -1.18 18.40 -3.63
N ASP A 264 -1.48 19.44 -2.85
CA ASP A 264 -1.08 20.82 -3.16
C ASP A 264 0.44 20.96 -3.29
N VAL A 265 1.21 20.29 -2.42
CA VAL A 265 2.68 20.27 -2.49
C VAL A 265 3.19 19.79 -3.85
N ILE A 266 2.55 18.78 -4.45
CA ILE A 266 2.98 18.25 -5.75
C ILE A 266 2.34 18.98 -6.95
N ARG A 267 1.20 19.67 -6.76
CA ARG A 267 0.58 20.53 -7.80
C ARG A 267 1.49 21.70 -8.16
N GLU A 268 2.15 22.27 -7.15
CA GLU A 268 3.06 23.41 -7.33
C GLU A 268 4.45 23.01 -7.82
N LYS A 269 4.80 21.72 -7.72
CA LYS A 269 6.12 21.21 -8.06
C LYS A 269 6.24 20.88 -9.54
N THR A 270 7.20 21.53 -10.22
CA THR A 270 7.64 21.06 -11.54
C THR A 270 8.43 19.77 -11.38
N SER A 271 8.00 18.72 -12.08
CA SER A 271 8.68 17.43 -12.12
C SER A 271 9.38 17.25 -13.46
N LYS A 272 10.58 16.66 -13.44
CA LYS A 272 11.29 16.23 -14.67
C LYS A 272 10.76 14.91 -15.22
N GLY A 273 10.04 14.16 -14.39
CA GLY A 273 9.41 12.91 -14.76
C GLY A 273 8.31 13.11 -15.79
N LYS A 274 8.13 12.09 -16.63
CA LYS A 274 6.94 11.95 -17.49
C LYS A 274 5.89 11.16 -16.74
N HIS A 275 4.68 11.68 -16.69
CA HIS A 275 3.58 11.08 -15.95
C HIS A 275 2.40 10.79 -16.89
N TYR A 276 2.01 9.52 -16.94
CA TYR A 276 0.80 9.07 -17.63
C TYR A 276 -0.27 8.73 -16.61
N ILE A 277 -1.45 9.30 -16.82
CA ILE A 277 -2.62 9.08 -15.95
C ILE A 277 -3.71 8.45 -16.78
N ILE A 278 -4.00 7.18 -16.52
CA ILE A 278 -5.07 6.44 -17.17
C ILE A 278 -6.36 6.68 -16.40
N VAL A 279 -7.36 7.21 -17.08
CA VAL A 279 -8.68 7.52 -16.53
C VAL A 279 -9.76 6.89 -17.37
N ASN A 280 -10.99 6.94 -16.89
CA ASN A 280 -12.17 6.62 -17.67
C ASN A 280 -13.22 7.70 -17.37
N GLU A 281 -13.65 8.40 -18.42
CA GLU A 281 -14.59 9.51 -18.29
C GLU A 281 -15.96 9.10 -17.70
N TYR A 282 -16.33 7.82 -17.75
CA TYR A 282 -17.60 7.30 -17.23
C TYR A 282 -17.55 6.94 -15.75
N LEU A 283 -16.36 6.66 -15.20
CA LEU A 283 -16.15 6.75 -13.75
C LEU A 283 -16.36 8.19 -13.26
N GLY A 284 -16.30 9.16 -14.19
CA GLY A 284 -16.85 10.50 -14.05
C GLY A 284 -16.05 11.41 -13.12
N LYS A 285 -16.63 12.58 -12.87
CA LYS A 285 -16.18 13.56 -11.86
C LYS A 285 -16.17 13.02 -10.41
N ARG A 286 -16.38 11.71 -10.18
CA ARG A 286 -16.35 11.11 -8.84
C ARG A 286 -14.95 10.98 -8.27
N TYR A 287 -13.95 10.78 -9.13
CA TYR A 287 -12.55 10.56 -8.72
C TYR A 287 -11.59 11.58 -9.33
N MET A 288 -12.09 12.78 -9.67
CA MET A 288 -11.48 13.79 -10.56
C MET A 288 -9.95 13.84 -10.54
N VAL A 289 -9.34 13.43 -11.64
CA VAL A 289 -8.09 14.01 -12.14
C VAL A 289 -8.51 15.00 -13.21
N ASN A 290 -8.62 16.29 -12.87
CA ASN A 290 -8.71 17.32 -13.89
C ASN A 290 -7.29 17.85 -14.17
N GLU A 291 -7.03 18.00 -15.46
CA GLU A 291 -6.01 18.71 -16.28
C GLU A 291 -4.92 19.61 -15.64
N GLU A 292 -4.86 19.81 -14.33
CA GLU A 292 -4.04 20.80 -13.64
C GLU A 292 -2.54 20.46 -13.55
N PHE A 293 -2.13 19.26 -13.95
CA PHE A 293 -0.77 18.79 -13.70
C PHE A 293 0.19 18.83 -14.90
N GLY A 294 -0.26 19.27 -16.09
CA GLY A 294 0.57 19.25 -17.30
C GLY A 294 0.97 17.84 -17.77
N ASP A 295 0.30 16.82 -17.24
CA ASP A 295 0.60 15.40 -17.45
C ASP A 295 -0.22 14.81 -18.60
N THR A 296 0.19 13.64 -19.09
CA THR A 296 -0.49 12.98 -20.21
C THR A 296 -1.66 12.16 -19.71
N ILE A 297 -2.88 12.65 -19.93
CA ILE A 297 -4.11 11.95 -19.59
C ILE A 297 -4.49 10.99 -20.73
N ILE A 298 -4.74 9.73 -20.38
CA ILE A 298 -5.17 8.67 -21.29
C ILE A 298 -6.57 8.24 -20.88
N ASN A 299 -7.58 8.66 -21.65
CA ASN A 299 -8.96 8.24 -21.41
C ASN A 299 -9.20 6.85 -22.03
N TYR A 300 -9.48 5.86 -21.20
CA TYR A 300 -9.81 4.50 -21.62
C TYR A 300 -11.26 4.44 -22.13
N PRO A 301 -11.51 4.18 -23.43
CA PRO A 301 -12.81 4.40 -24.06
C PRO A 301 -13.75 3.21 -23.85
N ASN A 302 -14.25 3.01 -22.62
CA ASN A 302 -15.21 1.94 -22.33
C ASN A 302 -16.25 2.38 -21.31
N GLN A 303 -17.49 2.56 -21.77
CA GLN A 303 -18.63 2.97 -20.95
C GLN A 303 -19.12 1.93 -19.95
N ASN A 304 -18.71 0.66 -20.10
CA ASN A 304 -19.15 -0.43 -19.23
C ASN A 304 -18.24 -0.61 -18.01
N ILE A 305 -17.23 0.25 -17.83
CA ILE A 305 -16.36 0.23 -16.65
C ILE A 305 -17.11 0.86 -15.48
N CYS A 306 -17.27 0.09 -14.41
CA CYS A 306 -18.08 0.47 -13.25
C CYS A 306 -17.27 0.89 -12.03
N ASN A 307 -15.98 0.52 -11.95
CA ASN A 307 -15.11 0.87 -10.82
C ASN A 307 -13.61 0.93 -11.22
N ILE A 308 -12.77 1.43 -10.30
CA ILE A 308 -11.32 1.59 -10.51
C ILE A 308 -10.59 0.26 -10.71
N SER A 309 -10.97 -0.80 -9.99
CA SER A 309 -10.33 -2.12 -10.14
C SER A 309 -10.57 -2.72 -11.53
N GLU A 310 -11.79 -2.55 -12.05
CA GLU A 310 -12.13 -2.95 -13.42
C GLU A 310 -11.39 -2.13 -14.47
N LEU A 311 -11.26 -0.80 -14.28
CA LEU A 311 -10.45 0.04 -15.15
C LEU A 311 -9.00 -0.44 -15.18
N SER A 312 -8.43 -0.70 -14.01
CA SER A 312 -7.04 -1.11 -13.90
C SER A 312 -6.78 -2.44 -14.59
N SER A 313 -7.53 -3.49 -14.27
CA SER A 313 -7.39 -4.80 -14.93
C SER A 313 -7.57 -4.72 -16.45
N LYS A 314 -8.55 -3.96 -16.95
CA LYS A 314 -8.80 -3.80 -18.39
C LYS A 314 -7.77 -2.92 -19.10
N SER A 315 -7.06 -2.07 -18.37
CA SER A 315 -6.04 -1.17 -18.91
C SER A 315 -4.61 -1.70 -18.74
N GLU A 316 -4.40 -2.86 -18.11
CA GLU A 316 -3.06 -3.47 -17.95
C GLU A 316 -2.24 -3.52 -19.25
N PRO A 317 -2.79 -3.86 -20.44
CA PRO A 317 -2.03 -3.80 -21.69
C PRO A 317 -1.50 -2.39 -22.02
N ILE A 318 -2.32 -1.35 -21.76
CA ILE A 318 -1.93 0.04 -21.98
C ILE A 318 -0.89 0.47 -20.93
N GLN A 319 -1.08 0.07 -19.67
CA GLN A 319 -0.10 0.31 -18.61
C GLN A 319 1.27 -0.29 -18.99
N SER A 320 1.30 -1.57 -19.39
CA SER A 320 2.52 -2.25 -19.86
C SER A 320 3.16 -1.52 -21.04
N MET A 321 2.37 -1.07 -22.01
CA MET A 321 2.87 -0.34 -23.18
C MET A 321 3.58 0.95 -22.76
N LEU A 322 2.96 1.77 -21.91
CA LEU A 322 3.50 3.05 -21.46
C LEU A 322 4.73 2.88 -20.56
N ILE A 323 4.71 1.89 -19.68
CA ILE A 323 5.87 1.55 -18.84
C ILE A 323 7.06 1.21 -19.74
N ASN A 324 6.87 0.34 -20.73
CA ASN A 324 7.95 -0.02 -21.64
C ASN A 324 8.37 1.16 -22.53
N GLU A 325 7.44 2.01 -22.98
CA GLU A 325 7.78 3.24 -23.71
C GLU A 325 8.75 4.13 -22.92
N LEU A 326 8.46 4.35 -21.64
CA LEU A 326 9.33 5.11 -20.74
C LEU A 326 10.70 4.45 -20.57
N LEU A 327 10.74 3.12 -20.42
CA LEU A 327 12.01 2.40 -20.28
C LEU A 327 12.85 2.36 -21.57
N PHE A 328 12.19 2.40 -22.73
CA PHE A 328 12.82 2.41 -24.05
C PHE A 328 13.24 3.81 -24.53
N SER A 329 12.62 4.89 -24.05
CA SER A 329 12.90 6.23 -24.58
C SER A 329 14.35 6.67 -24.40
N ASP A 330 15.06 6.06 -23.45
CA ASP A 330 16.45 6.37 -23.10
C ASP A 330 17.47 5.39 -23.71
N LEU A 331 17.01 4.41 -24.50
CA LEU A 331 17.87 3.52 -25.29
C LEU A 331 18.20 4.08 -26.69
N LYS A 332 17.61 5.22 -27.05
CA LYS A 332 17.85 5.96 -28.30
C LYS A 332 18.82 7.11 -28.04
#